data_AF-A0A150MKF9-F1
#
_entry.id   AF-A0A150MKF9-F1
#
_cell.length_a   1.000
_cell.length_b   1.000
_cell.length_c   1.000
_cell.angle_alpha   90.00
_cell.angle_beta   90.00
_cell.angle_gamma   90.00
#
_symmetry.space_group_name_H-M   'P 1'
#
loop_
_entity.id
_entity.type
_entity.pdbx_description
1 polymer ?
#
loop_
_entity_poly.entity_id
_entity_poly.type
_entity_poly.pdbx_seq_one_letter_code
_entity_poly.pdbx_strand_id
1 'polypeptide(L)'
;MAISMLDPAELKRQKRRAAISSVVGTTIEWYDFFLYGTMAALTFPQLFFPQSDPYVALMQSFTTFALGFIARPVGAAIFGHFGDRIGRKATLVATLLLMGLATAFIGFMPTYEQIGLWPRRW
;
A
#
# COMPACT_ATOMS: atom_id res chain seq x y z
N MET A 1 16.30 30.42 -10.87
CA MET A 1 16.22 31.16 -12.15
C MET A 1 16.60 30.24 -13.32
N ALA A 2 15.91 29.11 -13.50
CA ALA A 2 16.22 28.12 -14.55
C ALA A 2 14.97 27.60 -15.31
N ILE A 3 13.77 28.09 -14.95
CA ILE A 3 12.50 27.62 -15.54
C ILE A 3 12.26 28.26 -16.93
N SER A 4 13.00 29.30 -17.31
CA SER A 4 12.81 30.04 -18.56
C SER A 4 13.52 29.45 -19.80
N MET A 5 14.15 28.27 -19.70
CA MET A 5 14.92 27.66 -20.80
C MET A 5 14.23 26.45 -21.48
N LEU A 6 13.06 26.02 -20.99
CA LEU A 6 12.31 24.92 -21.60
C LEU A 6 11.31 25.46 -22.61
N ASP A 7 11.32 24.91 -23.83
CA ASP A 7 10.30 25.16 -24.85
C ASP A 7 8.89 24.93 -24.24
N PRO A 8 7.91 25.84 -24.45
CA PRO A 8 6.52 25.65 -24.03
C PRO A 8 5.94 24.26 -24.33
N ALA A 9 6.35 23.64 -25.45
CA ALA A 9 5.96 22.27 -25.82
C ALA A 9 6.49 21.21 -24.83
N GLU A 10 7.74 21.34 -24.39
CA GLU A 10 8.42 20.47 -23.44
C GLU A 10 7.75 20.53 -22.05
N LEU A 11 7.42 21.75 -21.60
CA LEU A 11 6.73 21.99 -20.33
C LEU A 11 5.33 21.37 -20.33
N LYS A 12 4.58 21.51 -21.43
CA LYS A 12 3.25 20.90 -21.60
C LYS A 12 3.33 19.38 -21.54
N ARG A 13 4.36 18.78 -22.16
CA ARG A 13 4.60 17.34 -22.14
C ARG A 13 4.95 16.82 -20.73
N GLN A 14 5.79 17.53 -19.99
CA GLN A 14 6.11 17.19 -18.59
C GLN A 14 4.89 17.27 -17.68
N LYS A 15 4.12 18.37 -17.74
CA LYS A 15 2.88 18.53 -16.94
C LYS A 15 1.88 17.41 -17.23
N ARG A 16 1.66 17.07 -18.51
CA ARG A 16 0.78 15.97 -18.90
C ARG A 16 1.27 14.63 -18.34
N ARG A 17 2.57 14.36 -18.41
CA ARG A 17 3.16 13.13 -17.88
C ARG A 17 3.02 13.03 -16.36
N ALA A 18 3.25 14.14 -15.65
CA ALA A 18 3.08 14.22 -14.20
C ALA A 18 1.63 14.01 -13.77
N ALA A 19 0.67 14.60 -14.50
CA ALA A 19 -0.75 14.40 -14.25
C ALA A 19 -1.16 12.92 -14.45
N ILE A 20 -0.74 12.30 -15.57
CA ILE A 20 -1.01 10.88 -15.82
C ILE A 20 -0.40 10.00 -14.73
N SER A 21 0.87 10.24 -14.34
CA SER A 21 1.49 9.45 -13.27
C SER A 21 0.79 9.60 -11.92
N SER A 22 0.26 10.78 -11.62
CA SER A 22 -0.52 11.01 -10.40
C SER A 22 -1.83 10.25 -10.43
N VAL A 23 -2.56 10.27 -11.55
CA VAL A 23 -3.83 9.55 -11.69
C VAL A 23 -3.60 8.05 -11.55
N VAL A 24 -2.62 7.51 -12.26
CA VAL A 24 -2.29 6.07 -12.20
C VAL A 24 -1.88 5.67 -10.78
N GLY A 25 -1.02 6.44 -10.13
CA GLY A 25 -0.61 6.20 -8.74
C GLY A 25 -1.82 6.14 -7.80
N THR A 26 -2.68 7.16 -7.86
CA THR A 26 -3.91 7.21 -7.06
C THR A 26 -4.83 6.02 -7.33
N THR A 27 -5.00 5.61 -8.59
CA THR A 27 -5.84 4.45 -8.93
C THR A 27 -5.29 3.15 -8.35
N ILE A 28 -3.98 2.93 -8.43
CA ILE A 28 -3.35 1.70 -7.88
C ILE A 28 -3.49 1.71 -6.35
N GLU A 29 -3.29 2.86 -5.69
CA GLU A 29 -3.53 2.97 -4.24
C GLU A 29 -4.97 2.62 -3.87
N TRP A 30 -5.97 3.15 -4.58
CA TRP A 30 -7.37 2.82 -4.32
C TRP A 30 -7.69 1.35 -4.56
N TYR A 31 -7.09 0.77 -5.60
CA TYR A 31 -7.26 -0.65 -5.91
C TYR A 31 -6.75 -1.54 -4.77
N ASP A 32 -5.53 -1.30 -4.29
CA ASP A 32 -4.93 -2.08 -3.20
C ASP A 32 -5.71 -1.92 -1.89
N PHE A 33 -6.15 -0.70 -1.56
CA PHE A 33 -7.00 -0.45 -0.39
C PHE A 33 -8.33 -1.20 -0.44
N PHE A 34 -8.96 -1.21 -1.60
CA PHE A 34 -10.23 -1.92 -1.78
C PHE A 34 -10.05 -3.43 -1.70
N LEU A 35 -8.97 -3.95 -2.30
CA LEU A 35 -8.61 -5.35 -2.24
C LEU A 35 -8.35 -5.78 -0.79
N TYR A 36 -7.50 -5.06 -0.07
CA TYR A 36 -7.21 -5.33 1.33
C TYR A 36 -8.47 -5.25 2.21
N GLY A 37 -9.30 -4.22 2.03
CA GLY A 37 -10.55 -4.08 2.79
C GLY A 37 -11.52 -5.25 2.56
N THR A 38 -11.62 -5.73 1.31
CA THR A 38 -12.44 -6.90 0.96
C THR A 38 -11.87 -8.17 1.59
N MET A 39 -10.55 -8.37 1.49
CA MET A 39 -9.88 -9.51 2.12
C MET A 39 -9.99 -9.48 3.65
N ALA A 40 -9.93 -8.28 4.25
CA ALA A 40 -10.08 -8.10 5.69
C ALA A 40 -11.46 -8.52 6.19
N ALA A 41 -12.50 -8.35 5.39
CA ALA A 41 -13.85 -8.78 5.72
C ALA A 41 -14.09 -10.28 5.47
N LEU A 42 -13.55 -10.82 4.37
CA LEU A 42 -13.95 -12.16 3.88
C LEU A 42 -12.93 -13.27 4.16
N THR A 43 -11.63 -12.96 4.15
CA THR A 43 -10.58 -13.99 4.08
C THR A 43 -9.63 -13.95 5.27
N PHE A 44 -9.17 -12.77 5.69
CA PHE A 44 -8.19 -12.64 6.76
C PHE A 44 -8.63 -13.17 8.14
N PRO A 45 -9.90 -13.02 8.58
CA PRO A 45 -10.33 -13.57 9.87
C PRO A 45 -10.09 -15.07 9.97
N GLN A 46 -10.40 -15.80 8.90
CA GLN A 46 -10.24 -17.26 8.83
C GLN A 46 -8.78 -17.66 8.58
N LEU A 47 -8.06 -16.89 7.77
CA LEU A 47 -6.70 -17.21 7.36
C LEU A 47 -5.66 -16.92 8.46
N PHE A 48 -5.82 -15.83 9.22
CA PHE A 48 -4.86 -15.36 10.22
C PHE A 48 -5.25 -15.64 11.66
N PHE A 49 -6.55 -15.80 11.95
CA PHE A 49 -7.07 -15.96 13.30
C PHE A 49 -8.03 -17.16 13.43
N PRO A 50 -7.66 -18.36 12.91
CA PRO A 50 -8.58 -19.51 12.85
C PRO A 50 -9.03 -20.04 14.22
N GLN A 51 -8.29 -19.73 15.30
CA GLN A 51 -8.60 -20.17 16.66
C GLN A 51 -9.31 -19.10 17.51
N SER A 52 -9.53 -17.91 16.97
CA SER A 52 -10.26 -16.85 17.67
C SER A 52 -11.75 -16.96 17.44
N ASP A 53 -12.57 -16.40 18.33
CA ASP A 53 -14.00 -16.23 18.09
C ASP A 53 -14.22 -15.45 16.78
N PRO A 54 -15.18 -15.85 15.91
CA PRO A 54 -15.39 -15.22 14.61
C PRO A 54 -15.55 -13.69 14.66
N TYR A 55 -16.17 -13.16 15.72
CA TYR A 55 -16.34 -11.72 15.89
C TYR A 55 -15.01 -11.04 16.23
N VAL A 56 -14.20 -11.66 17.11
CA VAL A 56 -12.88 -11.14 17.50
C VAL A 56 -11.91 -11.17 16.34
N ALA A 57 -11.89 -12.25 15.56
CA ALA A 57 -11.06 -12.39 14.36
C ALA A 57 -11.36 -11.28 13.32
N LEU A 58 -12.65 -10.98 13.12
CA LEU A 58 -13.08 -9.90 12.23
C LEU A 58 -12.64 -8.53 12.74
N MET A 59 -12.78 -8.27 14.04
CA MET A 59 -12.32 -7.03 14.66
C MET A 59 -10.80 -6.85 14.54
N GLN A 60 -10.01 -7.90 14.74
CA GLN A 60 -8.55 -7.88 14.57
C GLN A 60 -8.15 -7.58 13.13
N SER A 61 -8.83 -8.20 12.16
CA SER A 61 -8.61 -7.97 10.74
C SER A 61 -8.89 -6.52 10.35
N PHE A 62 -10.04 -5.97 10.77
CA PHE A 62 -10.35 -4.55 10.54
C PHE A 62 -9.46 -3.59 11.32
N THR A 63 -8.97 -3.99 12.49
CA THR A 63 -7.99 -3.19 13.25
C THR A 63 -6.69 -3.05 12.45
N THR A 64 -6.23 -4.13 11.83
CA THR A 64 -5.05 -4.10 10.97
C THR A 64 -5.29 -3.20 9.74
N PHE A 65 -6.47 -3.27 9.14
CA PHE A 65 -6.86 -2.34 8.08
C PHE A 65 -6.88 -0.87 8.55
N ALA A 66 -7.42 -0.61 9.74
CA ALA A 66 -7.48 0.72 10.35
C ALA A 66 -6.09 1.29 10.64
N LEU A 67 -5.14 0.47 11.09
CA LEU A 67 -3.74 0.88 11.30
C LEU A 67 -3.10 1.39 10.00
N GLY A 68 -3.49 0.86 8.84
CA GLY A 68 -3.07 1.36 7.53
C GLY A 68 -3.43 2.83 7.29
N PHE A 69 -4.54 3.31 7.85
CA PHE A 69 -4.92 4.73 7.76
C PHE A 69 -4.04 5.64 8.60
N ILE A 70 -3.45 5.13 9.69
CA ILE A 70 -2.47 5.87 10.51
C ILE A 70 -1.08 5.83 9.84
N ALA A 71 -0.73 4.69 9.25
CA ALA A 71 0.52 4.54 8.51
C ALA A 71 0.61 5.52 7.33
N ARG A 72 -0.51 5.89 6.71
CA ARG A 72 -0.56 6.83 5.58
C ARG A 72 -0.04 8.25 5.91
N PRO A 73 -0.55 8.98 6.92
CA PRO A 73 0.02 10.26 7.35
C PRO A 73 1.51 10.18 7.67
N VAL A 74 1.93 9.11 8.35
CA VAL A 74 3.35 8.89 8.70
C VAL A 74 4.18 8.71 7.44
N GLY A 75 3.73 7.87 6.52
CA GLY A 75 4.35 7.68 5.21
C GLY A 75 4.39 8.98 4.40
N ALA A 76 3.31 9.74 4.37
CA ALA A 76 3.24 11.03 3.69
C ALA A 76 4.22 12.05 4.27
N ALA A 77 4.41 12.09 5.59
CA ALA A 77 5.40 12.96 6.22
C ALA A 77 6.83 12.57 5.85
N ILE A 78 7.15 11.27 5.91
CA ILE A 78 8.48 10.73 5.60
C ILE A 78 8.78 10.91 4.11
N PHE A 79 7.96 10.32 3.23
CA PHE A 79 8.16 10.35 1.79
C PHE A 79 7.93 11.74 1.20
N GLY A 80 7.07 12.58 1.80
CA GLY A 80 6.96 13.99 1.44
C GLY A 80 8.28 14.74 1.66
N HIS A 81 8.90 14.57 2.83
CA HIS A 81 10.19 15.18 3.14
C HIS A 81 11.30 14.69 2.18
N PHE A 82 11.37 13.38 1.93
CA PHE A 82 12.34 12.82 0.98
C PHE A 82 12.04 13.24 -0.47
N GLY A 83 10.78 13.41 -0.84
CA GLY A 83 10.35 13.88 -2.16
C GLY A 83 10.79 15.30 -2.48
N ASP A 84 10.82 16.17 -1.47
CA ASP A 84 11.30 17.54 -1.62
C ASP A 84 12.83 17.63 -1.72
N ARG A 85 13.58 16.67 -1.15
CA ARG A 85 15.06 16.61 -1.24
C ARG A 85 15.61 15.81 -2.42
N ILE A 86 15.06 14.63 -2.71
CA ILE A 86 15.59 13.65 -3.68
C ILE A 86 14.88 13.78 -5.04
N GLY A 87 13.68 14.37 -5.04
CA GLY A 87 12.90 14.66 -6.24
C GLY A 87 11.62 13.82 -6.32
N ARG A 88 10.51 14.50 -6.62
CA ARG A 88 9.14 13.95 -6.65
C ARG A 88 8.98 12.66 -7.48
N LYS A 89 9.68 12.53 -8.60
CA LYS A 89 9.60 11.35 -9.47
C LYS A 89 10.22 10.12 -8.80
N ALA A 90 11.39 10.26 -8.17
CA ALA A 90 12.08 9.14 -7.53
C ALA A 90 11.26 8.62 -6.34
N THR A 91 10.70 9.52 -5.54
CA THR A 91 9.83 9.15 -4.42
C THR A 91 8.56 8.44 -4.89
N LEU A 92 7.91 8.91 -5.95
CA LEU A 92 6.71 8.26 -6.49
C LEU A 92 6.99 6.83 -6.97
N VAL A 93 8.16 6.60 -7.59
CA VAL A 93 8.57 5.24 -7.98
C VAL A 93 8.87 4.39 -6.76
N ALA A 94 9.57 4.94 -5.75
CA ALA A 94 9.89 4.22 -4.52
C ALA A 94 8.63 3.80 -3.75
N THR A 95 7.63 4.67 -3.63
CA THR A 95 6.36 4.34 -2.95
C THR A 95 5.57 3.29 -3.73
N LEU A 96 5.51 3.39 -5.07
CA LEU A 96 4.87 2.38 -5.91
C LEU A 96 5.54 1.00 -5.78
N LEU A 97 6.87 0.96 -5.75
CA LEU A 97 7.62 -0.29 -5.57
C LEU A 97 7.41 -0.87 -4.17
N LEU A 98 7.47 -0.04 -3.13
CA LEU A 98 7.23 -0.46 -1.76
C LEU A 98 5.83 -1.07 -1.61
N MET A 99 4.83 -0.42 -2.19
CA MET A 99 3.45 -0.89 -2.17
C MET A 99 3.30 -2.23 -2.89
N GLY A 100 3.80 -2.32 -4.14
CA GLY A 100 3.73 -3.57 -4.91
C GLY A 100 4.46 -4.74 -4.24
N LEU A 101 5.61 -4.48 -3.61
CA LEU A 101 6.34 -5.50 -2.85
C LEU A 101 5.56 -5.94 -1.61
N ALA A 102 4.97 -5.01 -0.86
CA ALA A 102 4.14 -5.34 0.29
C ALA A 102 2.94 -6.20 -0.11
N THR A 103 2.22 -5.85 -1.17
CA THR A 103 1.10 -6.65 -1.70
C THR A 103 1.57 -8.03 -2.17
N ALA A 104 2.71 -8.11 -2.85
CA ALA A 104 3.29 -9.39 -3.25
C ALA A 104 3.61 -10.27 -2.04
N PHE A 105 4.19 -9.71 -0.97
CA PHE A 105 4.45 -10.45 0.26
C PHE A 105 3.19 -10.96 0.94
N ILE A 106 2.08 -10.20 0.91
CA ILE A 106 0.77 -10.68 1.39
C ILE A 106 0.32 -11.89 0.57
N GLY A 107 0.49 -11.86 -0.76
CA GLY A 107 0.14 -12.97 -1.64
C GLY A 107 1.00 -14.22 -1.44
N PHE A 108 2.28 -14.05 -1.08
CA PHE A 108 3.20 -15.15 -0.76
C PHE A 108 3.13 -15.60 0.70
N MET A 109 2.25 -15.03 1.51
CA MET A 109 2.24 -15.34 2.93
C MET A 109 1.73 -16.77 3.18
N PRO A 110 2.54 -17.63 3.83
CA PRO A 110 2.15 -19.02 4.07
C PRO A 110 0.94 -19.08 5.02
N THR A 111 0.04 -20.02 4.75
CA THR A 111 -1.15 -20.22 5.57
C THR A 111 -0.80 -20.92 6.88
N TYR A 112 -1.67 -20.84 7.90
CA TYR A 112 -1.47 -21.54 9.18
C TYR A 112 -1.20 -23.05 9.01
N GLU A 113 -1.77 -23.66 7.97
CA GLU A 113 -1.52 -25.06 7.63
C GLU A 113 -0.09 -25.32 7.10
N GLN A 114 0.51 -24.35 6.40
CA GLN A 114 1.86 -24.45 5.85
C GLN A 114 2.97 -24.16 6.87
N ILE A 115 2.67 -23.37 7.91
CA ILE A 115 3.64 -23.03 8.98
C ILE A 115 3.80 -24.18 10.00
N GLY A 116 3.01 -25.25 9.91
CA GLY A 116 3.22 -26.44 10.74
C GLY A 116 2.88 -26.26 12.23
N LEU A 117 2.15 -25.20 12.58
CA LEU A 117 1.45 -25.10 13.87
C LEU A 117 0.21 -26.01 13.84
N TRP A 118 0.45 -27.31 13.70
CA TRP A 118 -0.50 -28.34 14.07
C TRP A 118 -0.97 -28.04 15.50
N PRO A 119 -2.27 -28.07 15.81
CA PRO A 119 -2.71 -27.97 17.19
C PRO A 119 -2.20 -29.22 17.91
N ARG A 120 -1.10 -29.09 18.65
CA ARG A 120 -0.71 -30.08 19.66
C ARG A 120 -1.74 -29.97 20.78
N ARG A 121 -2.84 -30.71 20.60
CA ARG A 121 -3.80 -31.06 21.64
C ARG A 121 -3.02 -31.83 22.72
N TRP A 122 -2.76 -31.17 23.83
CA TRP A 122 -2.55 -31.77 25.16
C TRP A 122 -3.42 -31.00 26.13
#